data_AF-A0A853JJ22-F1
#
_entry.id   AF-A0A853JJ22-F1
#
_cell.length_a   1.000
_cell.length_b   1.000
_cell.length_c   1.000
_cell.angle_alpha   90.00
_cell.angle_beta   90.00
_cell.angle_gamma   90.00
#
_symmetry.space_group_name_H-M   'P 1'
#
loop_
_entity.id
_entity.type
_entity.pdbx_description
1 polymer ?
#
loop_
_entity_poly.entity_id
_entity_poly.type
_entity_poly.pdbx_seq_one_letter_code
_entity_poly.pdbx_strand_id
1 'polypeptide(L)' 'MIPREQLDAELDALERMLPTWLEKLRHPAQFAPQFEALAGRILAQAHPDDLARAHARIAAMLATQRPHDAGARGKARPDA' A
#
# COMPACT_ATOMS: atom_id res chain seq x y z
N MET A 1 1.09 -14.78 12.21
CA MET A 1 1.89 -14.07 11.20
C MET A 1 2.03 -14.98 9.99
N ILE A 2 1.91 -14.44 8.78
CA ILE A 2 2.01 -15.20 7.54
C ILE A 2 3.49 -15.36 7.13
N PRO A 3 3.86 -16.47 6.45
CA PRO A 3 5.20 -16.65 5.94
C PRO A 3 5.51 -15.65 4.81
N ARG A 4 6.79 -15.37 4.59
CA ARG A 4 7.27 -14.39 3.59
C ARG A 4 6.71 -14.64 2.19
N GLU A 5 6.68 -15.89 1.75
CA GLU A 5 6.13 -16.30 0.45
C GLU A 5 4.64 -15.94 0.30
N GLN A 6 3.86 -16.13 1.36
CA GLN A 6 2.44 -15.76 1.38
C GLN A 6 2.26 -14.24 1.41
N LEU A 7 3.11 -13.52 2.15
CA LEU A 7 3.13 -12.06 2.15
C LEU A 7 3.45 -11.50 0.76
N ASP A 8 4.45 -12.08 0.09
CA ASP A 8 4.80 -11.70 -1.28
C ASP A 8 3.65 -11.98 -2.26
N ALA A 9 2.95 -13.11 -2.12
CA ALA A 9 1.78 -13.43 -2.93
C ALA A 9 0.62 -12.45 -2.72
N GLU A 10 0.34 -12.04 -1.47
CA GLU A 10 -0.70 -11.06 -1.15
C GLU A 10 -0.36 -9.67 -1.72
N LEU A 11 0.91 -9.25 -1.62
CA LEU A 11 1.38 -7.99 -2.21
C LEU A 11 1.32 -8.04 -3.74
N ASP A 12 1.67 -9.16 -4.36
CA ASP A 12 1.61 -9.34 -5.80
C ASP A 12 0.15 -9.32 -6.31
N ALA A 13 -0.77 -9.98 -5.59
CA ALA A 13 -2.20 -9.91 -5.87
C ALA A 13 -2.73 -8.46 -5.77
N LEU A 14 -2.31 -7.72 -4.73
CA LEU A 14 -2.64 -6.31 -4.58
C LEU A 14 -2.16 -5.49 -5.78
N GLU A 15 -0.91 -5.69 -6.22
CA GLU A 15 -0.33 -4.99 -7.37
C GLU A 15 -1.06 -5.29 -8.68
N ARG A 16 -1.44 -6.54 -8.94
CA ARG A 16 -2.21 -6.91 -10.14
C ARG A 16 -3.61 -6.30 -10.16
N MET A 17 -4.21 -6.07 -8.99
CA MET A 17 -5.54 -5.46 -8.89
C MET A 17 -5.53 -3.94 -9.09
N LEU A 18 -4.40 -3.28 -8.86
CA LEU A 18 -4.25 -1.83 -8.99
C LEU A 18 -4.74 -1.23 -10.31
N PRO A 19 -4.32 -1.70 -11.50
CA PRO A 19 -4.75 -1.10 -12.77
C PRO A 19 -6.28 -1.12 -12.94
N THR A 20 -6.91 -2.28 -12.73
CA THR A 20 -8.37 -2.42 -12.81
C THR A 20 -9.09 -1.59 -11.75
N TRP A 21 -8.50 -1.46 -10.57
CA TRP A 21 -9.07 -0.65 -9.51
C TRP A 21 -9.02 0.84 -9.87
N LEU A 22 -7.89 1.33 -10.37
CA LEU A 22 -7.74 2.70 -10.85
C LEU A 22 -8.69 3.04 -12.00
N GLU A 23 -8.86 2.14 -12.96
CA GLU A 23 -9.80 2.33 -14.07
C GLU A 23 -11.26 2.49 -13.59
N LYS A 24 -11.63 1.80 -12.50
CA LYS A 24 -12.98 1.85 -11.94
C LYS A 24 -13.17 2.98 -10.91
N LEU A 25 -12.09 3.60 -10.46
CA LEU A 25 -12.12 4.63 -9.44
C LEU A 25 -12.62 5.95 -10.04
N ARG A 26 -13.83 6.36 -9.68
CA ARG A 26 -14.40 7.64 -10.12
C ARG A 26 -13.64 8.85 -9.58
N HIS A 27 -13.00 8.74 -8.41
CA HIS A 27 -12.28 9.83 -7.77
C HIS A 27 -10.92 9.35 -7.27
N PRO A 28 -9.80 9.93 -7.76
CA PRO A 28 -8.45 9.52 -7.33
C PRO A 28 -8.21 9.73 -5.83
N ALA A 29 -8.93 10.65 -5.18
CA ALA A 29 -8.87 10.86 -3.74
C ALA A 29 -9.41 9.67 -2.91
N GLN A 30 -10.27 8.82 -3.49
CA GLN A 30 -10.81 7.63 -2.80
C GLN A 30 -9.87 6.42 -2.88
N PHE A 31 -8.84 6.46 -3.75
CA PHE A 31 -7.87 5.39 -3.89
C PHE A 31 -7.00 5.23 -2.65
N ALA A 32 -6.37 6.33 -2.21
CA ALA A 32 -5.41 6.31 -1.11
C ALA A 32 -5.94 5.68 0.19
N PRO A 33 -7.09 6.10 0.76
CA PRO A 33 -7.57 5.54 2.02
C PRO A 33 -7.97 4.06 1.92
N GLN A 34 -8.51 3.62 0.76
CA GLN A 34 -8.87 2.22 0.57
C GLN A 34 -7.64 1.33 0.38
N PHE A 35 -6.65 1.82 -0.37
CA PHE A 35 -5.39 1.12 -0.58
C PHE A 35 -4.61 0.98 0.72
N GLU A 36 -4.49 2.06 1.51
CA GLU A 36 -3.84 2.05 2.83
C GLU A 36 -4.53 1.08 3.79
N ALA A 37 -5.87 1.00 3.77
CA ALA A 37 -6.60 0.04 4.59
C ALA A 37 -6.30 -1.43 4.20
N LEU A 38 -6.24 -1.75 2.91
CA LEU A 38 -5.90 -3.10 2.44
C LEU A 38 -4.43 -3.45 2.75
N ALA A 39 -3.51 -2.54 2.41
CA ALA A 39 -2.10 -2.67 2.72
C ALA A 39 -1.87 -2.86 4.22
N GLY A 40 -2.53 -2.08 5.06
CA GLY A 40 -2.46 -2.19 6.51
C GLY A 40 -2.91 -3.55 7.04
N ARG A 41 -3.92 -4.18 6.43
CA ARG A 41 -4.37 -5.53 6.81
C ARG A 41 -3.36 -6.62 6.42
N ILE A 42 -2.67 -6.45 5.29
CA ILE A 42 -1.60 -7.37 4.86
C ILE A 42 -0.40 -7.21 5.81
N LEU A 43 -0.01 -5.97 6.11
CA LEU A 43 1.10 -5.64 7.01
C LEU A 43 0.84 -6.09 8.45
N ALA A 44 -0.38 -5.96 8.96
CA ALA A 44 -0.75 -6.44 10.29
C ALA A 44 -0.55 -7.96 10.46
N GLN A 45 -0.55 -8.71 9.36
CA GLN A 45 -0.33 -10.15 9.35
C GLN A 45 1.13 -10.54 9.07
N ALA A 46 1.96 -9.61 8.58
CA ALA A 46 3.35 -9.84 8.24
C ALA A 46 4.23 -10.01 9.48
N HIS A 47 5.35 -10.72 9.31
CA HIS A 47 6.40 -10.79 10.34
C HIS A 47 7.10 -9.42 10.48
N PRO A 48 7.50 -8.98 11.69
CA PRO A 48 8.17 -7.70 11.89
C PRO A 48 9.45 -7.54 11.06
N ASP A 49 10.25 -8.60 10.89
CA ASP A 49 11.43 -8.61 10.01
C ASP A 49 11.09 -8.37 8.53
N ASP A 50 9.87 -8.67 8.10
CA ASP A 50 9.42 -8.49 6.72
C ASP A 50 8.67 -7.16 6.50
N LEU A 51 8.27 -6.46 7.57
CA LEU A 51 7.52 -5.21 7.49
C LEU A 51 8.25 -4.14 6.70
N ALA A 52 9.56 -3.99 6.93
CA ALA A 52 10.37 -2.99 6.23
C ALA A 52 10.37 -3.22 4.71
N ARG A 53 10.48 -4.49 4.30
CA ARG A 53 10.43 -4.88 2.88
C ARG A 53 9.04 -4.69 2.30
N ALA A 54 8.00 -5.09 3.04
CA ALA A 54 6.62 -4.92 2.60
C ALA A 54 6.25 -3.44 2.44
N HIS A 55 6.64 -2.58 3.38
CA HIS A 55 6.49 -1.13 3.28
C HIS A 55 7.19 -0.56 2.04
N ALA A 56 8.43 -0.97 1.77
CA ALA A 56 9.17 -0.52 0.59
C ALA A 56 8.47 -0.91 -0.72
N ARG A 57 7.92 -2.14 -0.78
CA ARG A 57 7.19 -2.63 -1.96
C ARG A 57 5.87 -1.87 -2.17
N ILE A 58 5.11 -1.64 -1.10
CA ILE A 58 3.88 -0.83 -1.13
C ILE A 58 4.17 0.62 -1.56
N ALA A 59 5.26 1.22 -1.06
CA ALA A 59 5.68 2.55 -1.46
C ALA A 59 6.05 2.64 -2.95
N ALA A 60 6.73 1.62 -3.48
CA ALA A 60 7.05 1.53 -4.92
C ALA A 60 5.79 1.40 -5.80
N MET A 61 4.80 0.61 -5.35
CA MET A 61 3.50 0.51 -6.02
C MET A 61 2.83 1.89 -6.10
N LEU A 62 2.78 2.63 -4.99
CA LEU A 62 2.19 3.97 -4.96
C LEU A 62 2.96 4.98 -5.83
N ALA A 63 4.29 4.91 -5.84
CA ALA A 63 5.13 5.79 -6.65
C ALA A 63 4.94 5.56 -8.15
N THR A 64 4.64 4.33 -8.56
CA THR A 64 4.33 3.99 -9.96
C THR A 64 2.95 4.51 -10.38
N GLN A 65 2.03 4.66 -9.42
CA GLN A 65 0.62 5.01 -9.68
C GLN A 65 0.37 6.53 -9.60
N ARG A 66 1.15 7.27 -8.79
CA ARG A 66 1.14 8.73 -8.83
C ARG A 66 2.17 9.23 -9.84
N PRO A 67 1.79 9.98 -10.88
CA PRO A 67 2.76 10.85 -11.53
C PRO A 67 3.19 11.90 -10.50
N HIS A 68 4.35 11.67 -9.87
CA HIS A 68 5.09 12.61 -9.02
C HIS A 68 4.26 13.73 -8.38
N ASP A 69 3.37 13.42 -7.44
CA ASP A 69 2.98 14.42 -6.46
C ASP A 69 3.98 14.30 -5.30
N ALA A 70 5.16 14.88 -5.53
CA ALA A 70 6.13 15.18 -4.48
C ALA A 70 5.58 16.31 -3.61
N GLY A 71 4.57 16.00 -2.79
CA GLY A 71 3.79 17.07 -2.17
C GLY A 71 3.00 16.71 -0.93
N ALA A 72 3.20 15.56 -0.28
CA ALA A 72 2.49 15.29 0.98
C ALA A 72 3.24 14.37 1.94
N ARG A 73 4.47 14.76 2.33
CA ARG A 73 4.95 14.45 3.68
C ARG A 73 4.16 15.33 4.65
N GLY A 74 3.07 14.83 5.21
CA GLY A 74 2.19 15.70 5.98
C GLY A 74 1.04 15.02 6.71
N LYS A 75 1.30 13.95 7.47
CA LYS A 75 0.66 13.79 8.78
C LYS A 75 1.45 12.80 9.62
N ALA A 76 2.52 13.31 10.21
CA ALA A 76 2.84 12.93 11.57
C ALA A 76 1.55 13.05 12.38
N ARG A 77 1.21 11.99 13.10
CA ARG A 77 0.23 12.03 14.18
C ARG A 77 0.91 12.82 15.32
N PRO A 78 0.46 14.03 15.71
CA PRO A 78 0.77 14.51 17.04
C PRO A 78 -0.31 13.96 17.97
N ASP A 79 0.16 13.23 18.96
CA ASP A 79 -0.51 13.01 20.23
C ASP A 79 -0.86 14.38 20.85
N ALA A 80 -2.14 14.58 21.20
CA ALA A 80 -2.63 15.57 22.17
C ALA A 80 -4.12 15.30 22.47
#